data_AF-A0A3D0NRC4-F1
#
_entry.id   AF-A0A3D0NRC4-F1
#
_cell.length_a   1.000
_cell.length_b   1.000
_cell.length_c   1.000
_cell.angle_alpha   90.00
_cell.angle_beta   90.00
_cell.angle_gamma   90.00
#
_symmetry.space_group_name_H-M   'P 1'
#
loop_
_entity.id
_entity.type
_entity.pdbx_description
1 polymer ?
#
loop_
_entity_poly.entity_id
_entity_poly.type
_entity_poly.pdbx_seq_one_letter_code
_entity_poly.pdbx_strand_id
1 'polypeptide(L)'
;MGEGAFRNCSSITSLYIDDKLSDIGYSAFRGCEGLKDKNDFVIINKILFDYCGSNETIRIPNGVTRIAGEALTENFYIVSVTIPDSVTEIGENAFSFSGKLTTVKIPDSVTSIGDWAFQECSSLNTITIPDSVTSIGDNAFFSYCTPMHITIKGKKGSYAQTYAKQKDIPFKVVTLPIANKSSLSADSIVLGKTVTVHCAAKEGTAPYTYAVYYRKAGTDKWSAAQGYNTNATVSIKPAAAADYEIRVIAKDAKGNISRKDMTLTVKKPFTNTSKLNFDTIKLGEKVKIRCFAENGEAPYIFSVQYKKTTTDKWSNVAVNSTNNIFVIKPGTAASYDIRVTAKSADGQVAKKTLTLKVTK
;
A
#
# COMPACT_ATOMS: atom_id res chain seq x y z
N MET A 1 -19.07 -5.15 30.66
CA MET A 1 -18.74 -5.95 31.87
C MET A 1 -17.74 -5.16 32.68
N GLY A 2 -17.96 -5.02 34.00
CA GLY A 2 -17.12 -4.17 34.85
C GLY A 2 -15.70 -4.71 35.08
N GLU A 3 -14.84 -3.85 35.62
CA GLU A 3 -13.52 -4.22 36.11
C GLU A 3 -13.62 -5.32 37.17
N GLY A 4 -12.73 -6.32 37.08
CA GLY A 4 -12.63 -7.41 38.05
C GLY A 4 -13.88 -8.29 38.20
N ALA A 5 -14.82 -8.25 37.25
CA ALA A 5 -16.15 -8.87 37.38
C ALA A 5 -16.13 -10.36 37.80
N PHE A 6 -15.15 -11.12 37.33
CA PHE A 6 -14.93 -12.54 37.67
C PHE A 6 -13.53 -12.77 38.24
N ARG A 7 -12.88 -11.75 38.81
CA ARG A 7 -11.52 -11.88 39.33
C ARG A 7 -11.45 -12.99 40.38
N ASN A 8 -10.48 -13.88 40.22
CA ASN A 8 -10.21 -15.07 41.04
C ASN A 8 -11.36 -16.08 41.11
N CYS A 9 -12.28 -16.07 40.14
CA CYS A 9 -13.31 -17.11 40.02
C CYS A 9 -12.73 -18.40 39.43
N SER A 10 -11.80 -19.05 40.14
CA SER A 10 -11.04 -20.21 39.67
C SER A 10 -11.89 -21.45 39.36
N SER A 11 -13.10 -21.54 39.93
CA SER A 11 -14.03 -22.66 39.69
C SER A 11 -14.88 -22.52 38.42
N ILE A 12 -14.85 -21.38 37.72
CA ILE A 12 -15.61 -21.20 36.48
C ILE A 12 -14.88 -21.97 35.37
N THR A 13 -15.59 -22.93 34.76
CA THR A 13 -15.07 -23.77 33.66
C THR A 13 -15.69 -23.45 32.31
N SER A 14 -16.76 -22.68 32.29
CA SER A 14 -17.43 -22.25 31.06
C SER A 14 -18.14 -20.93 31.29
N LEU A 15 -18.19 -20.14 30.22
CA LEU A 15 -18.87 -18.85 30.22
C LEU A 15 -19.41 -18.59 28.81
N TYR A 16 -20.64 -18.11 28.72
CA TYR A 16 -21.17 -17.55 27.48
C TYR A 16 -20.95 -16.05 27.50
N ILE A 17 -20.15 -15.54 26.56
CA ILE A 17 -20.03 -14.10 26.31
C ILE A 17 -20.61 -13.82 24.93
N ASP A 18 -21.59 -12.92 24.88
CA ASP A 18 -22.13 -12.41 23.63
C ASP A 18 -21.03 -11.66 22.85
N ASP A 19 -20.84 -12.00 21.58
CA ASP A 19 -19.88 -11.33 20.68
C ASP A 19 -20.15 -9.83 20.53
N LYS A 20 -21.36 -9.36 20.89
CA LYS A 20 -21.72 -7.93 20.93
C LYS A 20 -21.18 -7.19 22.16
N LEU A 21 -20.63 -7.89 23.15
CA LEU A 21 -20.03 -7.26 24.32
C LEU A 21 -18.74 -6.54 23.91
N SER A 22 -18.85 -5.24 23.66
CA SER A 22 -17.73 -4.38 23.24
C SER A 22 -16.74 -4.10 24.37
N ASP A 23 -17.22 -4.09 25.62
CA ASP A 23 -16.46 -3.61 26.77
C ASP A 23 -16.36 -4.68 27.85
N ILE A 24 -15.16 -5.23 28.00
CA ILE A 24 -14.78 -6.10 29.11
C ILE A 24 -13.75 -5.34 29.95
N GLY A 25 -14.10 -5.10 31.21
CA GLY A 25 -13.31 -4.31 32.13
C GLY A 25 -11.95 -4.91 32.46
N TYR A 26 -11.09 -4.06 33.00
CA TYR A 26 -9.74 -4.41 33.47
C TYR A 26 -9.77 -5.66 34.38
N SER A 27 -8.83 -6.58 34.15
CA SER A 27 -8.67 -7.84 34.91
C SER A 27 -9.95 -8.66 35.16
N ALA A 28 -10.98 -8.51 34.31
CA ALA A 28 -12.30 -9.10 34.54
C ALA A 28 -12.25 -10.63 34.73
N PHE A 29 -11.27 -11.32 34.14
CA PHE A 29 -11.11 -12.78 34.25
C PHE A 29 -9.74 -13.20 34.79
N ARG A 30 -9.00 -12.30 35.46
CA ARG A 30 -7.75 -12.68 36.12
C ARG A 30 -8.03 -13.71 37.21
N GLY A 31 -7.25 -14.78 37.29
CA GLY A 31 -7.40 -15.86 38.28
C GLY A 31 -8.54 -16.84 37.96
N CYS A 32 -9.16 -16.75 36.77
CA CYS A 32 -10.16 -17.71 36.30
C CYS A 32 -9.50 -18.97 35.74
N GLU A 33 -8.71 -19.68 36.54
CA GLU A 33 -7.90 -20.82 36.08
C GLU A 33 -8.73 -21.94 35.44
N GLY A 34 -10.00 -22.12 35.83
CA GLY A 34 -10.90 -23.10 35.21
C GLY A 34 -11.25 -22.79 33.74
N LEU A 35 -11.04 -21.56 33.27
CA LEU A 35 -11.27 -21.14 31.88
C LEU A 35 -10.05 -21.32 30.97
N LYS A 36 -8.92 -21.79 31.51
CA LYS A 36 -7.68 -21.90 30.73
C LYS A 36 -7.80 -22.91 29.60
N ASP A 37 -7.15 -22.61 28.48
CA ASP A 37 -6.97 -23.56 27.40
C ASP A 37 -5.89 -24.61 27.74
N LYS A 38 -5.65 -25.53 26.80
CA LYS A 38 -4.64 -26.59 26.95
C LYS A 38 -3.20 -26.09 27.10
N ASN A 39 -2.95 -24.81 26.85
CA ASN A 39 -1.64 -24.17 26.96
C ASN A 39 -1.61 -23.15 28.13
N ASP A 40 -2.57 -23.25 29.05
CA ASP A 40 -2.72 -22.40 30.24
C ASP A 40 -3.10 -20.94 29.99
N PHE A 41 -3.61 -20.59 28.81
CA PHE A 41 -4.10 -19.24 28.52
C PHE A 41 -5.60 -19.09 28.80
N VAL A 42 -5.99 -18.03 29.50
CA VAL A 42 -7.39 -17.60 29.61
C VAL A 42 -7.66 -16.53 28.56
N ILE A 43 -8.26 -16.92 27.44
CA ILE A 43 -8.56 -16.01 26.31
C ILE A 43 -10.06 -15.94 26.10
N ILE A 44 -10.59 -14.72 26.12
CA ILE A 44 -12.01 -14.44 26.03
C ILE A 44 -12.21 -13.30 25.02
N ASN A 45 -13.06 -13.49 24.00
CA ASN A 45 -13.29 -12.53 22.91
C ASN A 45 -11.98 -11.96 22.31
N LYS A 46 -10.99 -12.83 22.07
CA LYS A 46 -9.65 -12.48 21.54
C LYS A 46 -8.82 -11.59 22.47
N ILE A 47 -9.15 -11.52 23.75
CA ILE A 47 -8.38 -10.80 24.77
C ILE A 47 -7.76 -11.82 25.70
N LEU A 48 -6.45 -11.72 25.94
CA LEU A 48 -5.75 -12.54 26.92
C LEU A 48 -5.94 -11.91 28.31
N PHE A 49 -6.59 -12.63 29.23
CA PHE A 49 -6.88 -12.16 30.59
C PHE A 49 -6.00 -12.78 31.66
N ASP A 50 -5.43 -13.95 31.42
CA ASP A 50 -4.56 -14.62 32.37
C ASP A 50 -3.67 -15.65 31.67
N TYR A 51 -2.50 -15.91 32.26
CA TYR A 51 -1.63 -17.03 31.91
C TYR A 51 -1.24 -17.78 33.18
N CYS A 52 -1.82 -18.96 33.35
CA CYS A 52 -1.69 -19.77 34.57
C CYS A 52 -0.53 -20.77 34.53
N GLY A 53 0.29 -20.72 33.48
CA GLY A 53 1.36 -21.69 33.24
C GLY A 53 2.71 -21.29 33.82
N SER A 54 3.64 -22.24 33.82
CA SER A 54 5.01 -22.09 34.33
C SER A 54 6.09 -22.23 33.24
N ASN A 55 5.71 -22.12 31.96
CA ASN A 55 6.68 -22.21 30.87
C ASN A 55 7.59 -20.99 30.82
N GLU A 56 8.89 -21.20 30.67
CA GLU A 56 9.87 -20.10 30.56
C GLU A 56 9.76 -19.33 29.24
N THR A 57 9.30 -19.97 28.17
CA THR A 57 9.09 -19.33 26.87
C THR A 57 7.66 -19.55 26.42
N ILE A 58 6.93 -18.46 26.20
CA ILE A 58 5.55 -18.50 25.74
C ILE A 58 5.37 -17.78 24.41
N ARG A 59 4.40 -18.26 23.64
CA ARG A 59 3.92 -17.62 22.42
C ARG A 59 2.43 -17.37 22.60
N ILE A 60 2.04 -16.11 22.70
CA ILE A 60 0.62 -15.76 22.80
C ILE A 60 -0.07 -16.19 21.49
N PRO A 61 -1.21 -16.88 21.55
CA PRO A 61 -1.86 -17.42 20.35
C PRO A 61 -2.21 -16.37 19.30
N ASN A 62 -2.03 -16.72 18.03
CA ASN A 62 -2.46 -15.88 16.91
C ASN A 62 -3.96 -15.56 17.01
N GLY A 63 -4.34 -14.33 16.67
CA GLY A 63 -5.73 -13.88 16.74
C GLY A 63 -6.10 -13.21 18.06
N VAL A 64 -5.25 -13.29 19.10
CA VAL A 64 -5.33 -12.40 20.26
C VAL A 64 -5.09 -10.97 19.80
N THR A 65 -5.97 -10.06 20.19
CA THR A 65 -5.99 -8.65 19.75
C THR A 65 -5.54 -7.69 20.84
N ARG A 66 -5.62 -8.10 22.12
CA ARG A 66 -5.26 -7.31 23.29
C ARG A 66 -4.73 -8.21 24.40
N ILE A 67 -3.72 -7.75 25.13
CA ILE A 67 -3.31 -8.33 26.40
C ILE A 67 -3.95 -7.48 27.49
N ALA A 68 -4.89 -8.05 28.24
CA ALA A 68 -5.58 -7.32 29.30
C ALA A 68 -4.63 -6.95 30.43
N GLY A 69 -5.08 -6.03 31.28
CA GLY A 69 -4.32 -5.67 32.45
C GLY A 69 -4.18 -6.83 33.44
N GLU A 70 -3.02 -6.90 34.07
CA GLU A 70 -2.55 -7.99 34.94
C GLU A 70 -2.46 -9.39 34.30
N ALA A 71 -2.64 -9.53 32.98
CA ALA A 71 -2.79 -10.86 32.36
C ALA A 71 -1.58 -11.79 32.50
N LEU A 72 -0.39 -11.26 32.74
CA LEU A 72 0.83 -12.01 33.05
C LEU A 72 1.58 -11.37 34.24
N THR A 73 0.87 -10.67 35.12
CA THR A 73 1.48 -10.06 36.32
C THR A 73 2.04 -11.14 37.25
N GLU A 74 3.10 -10.82 37.98
CA GLU A 74 3.72 -11.68 39.00
C GLU A 74 4.14 -13.07 38.46
N ASN A 75 4.39 -13.18 37.15
CA ASN A 75 4.86 -14.43 36.58
C ASN A 75 6.36 -14.60 36.82
N PHE A 76 6.71 -15.46 37.78
CA PHE A 76 8.10 -15.73 38.18
C PHE A 76 8.82 -16.80 37.33
N TYR A 77 8.18 -17.29 36.26
CA TYR A 77 8.71 -18.35 35.39
C TYR A 77 9.11 -17.84 34.01
N ILE A 78 8.31 -16.96 33.42
CA ILE A 78 8.50 -16.48 32.06
C ILE A 78 9.84 -15.73 31.94
N VAL A 79 10.66 -16.19 31.00
CA VAL A 79 11.90 -15.57 30.57
C VAL A 79 11.71 -14.85 29.23
N SER A 80 10.86 -15.38 28.35
CA SER A 80 10.65 -14.86 26.99
C SER A 80 9.20 -14.95 26.52
N VAL A 81 8.71 -13.86 25.92
CA VAL A 81 7.35 -13.75 25.38
C VAL A 81 7.38 -13.32 23.92
N THR A 82 6.70 -14.09 23.07
CA THR A 82 6.36 -13.67 21.71
C THR A 82 4.90 -13.21 21.65
N ILE A 83 4.69 -11.93 21.34
CA ILE A 83 3.37 -11.33 21.12
C ILE A 83 3.07 -11.37 19.61
N PRO A 84 1.89 -11.85 19.16
CA PRO A 84 1.56 -11.95 17.75
C PRO A 84 1.16 -10.60 17.15
N ASP A 85 1.35 -10.45 15.84
CA ASP A 85 1.09 -9.20 15.09
C ASP A 85 -0.39 -8.77 15.12
N SER A 86 -1.31 -9.58 15.64
CA SER A 86 -2.71 -9.19 15.84
C SER A 86 -2.94 -8.33 17.09
N VAL A 87 -1.99 -8.29 18.03
CA VAL A 87 -2.13 -7.51 19.28
C VAL A 87 -1.92 -6.02 19.04
N THR A 88 -2.86 -5.21 19.50
CA THR A 88 -2.85 -3.74 19.31
C THR A 88 -2.61 -2.96 20.62
N GLU A 89 -2.75 -3.62 21.76
CA GLU A 89 -2.69 -3.02 23.10
C GLU A 89 -2.08 -4.01 24.10
N ILE A 90 -1.18 -3.49 24.95
CA ILE A 90 -0.67 -4.14 26.15
C ILE A 90 -1.23 -3.39 27.35
N GLY A 91 -2.06 -4.04 28.16
CA GLY A 91 -2.78 -3.42 29.26
C GLY A 91 -1.90 -3.02 30.45
N GLU A 92 -2.49 -2.28 31.37
CA GLU A 92 -1.87 -1.87 32.63
C GLU A 92 -1.43 -3.10 33.46
N ASN A 93 -0.26 -3.02 34.08
CA ASN A 93 0.34 -4.13 34.85
C ASN A 93 0.49 -5.48 34.09
N ALA A 94 0.35 -5.53 32.76
CA ALA A 94 0.26 -6.79 32.02
C ALA A 94 1.42 -7.77 32.26
N PHE A 95 2.64 -7.29 32.51
CA PHE A 95 3.82 -8.08 32.85
C PHE A 95 4.46 -7.63 34.17
N SER A 96 3.76 -6.85 34.99
CA SER A 96 4.31 -6.28 36.23
C SER A 96 4.86 -7.38 37.15
N PHE A 97 5.98 -7.12 37.83
CA PHE A 97 6.67 -8.07 38.73
C PHE A 97 7.15 -9.38 38.07
N SER A 98 7.23 -9.46 36.74
CA SER A 98 7.82 -10.61 36.04
C SER A 98 9.35 -10.58 36.08
N GLY A 99 9.93 -10.85 37.26
CA GLY A 99 11.36 -10.62 37.54
C GLY A 99 12.35 -11.42 36.68
N LYS A 100 11.93 -12.54 36.09
CA LYS A 100 12.76 -13.37 35.17
C LYS A 100 12.65 -12.96 33.70
N LEU A 101 11.72 -12.07 33.35
CA LEU A 101 11.47 -11.69 31.97
C LEU A 101 12.69 -10.94 31.40
N THR A 102 13.34 -11.53 30.40
CA THR A 102 14.52 -10.95 29.74
C THR A 102 14.20 -10.45 28.35
N THR A 103 13.21 -11.05 27.68
CA THR A 103 12.93 -10.79 26.26
C THR A 103 11.43 -10.69 26.02
N VAL A 104 11.01 -9.56 25.44
CA VAL A 104 9.66 -9.35 24.93
C VAL A 104 9.79 -8.77 23.53
N LYS A 105 9.19 -9.45 22.55
CA LYS A 105 9.06 -8.91 21.19
C LYS A 105 7.69 -8.21 21.06
N ILE A 106 7.69 -6.89 21.07
CA ILE A 106 6.51 -6.07 20.80
C ILE A 106 6.35 -5.91 19.27
N PRO A 107 5.23 -6.32 18.66
CA PRO A 107 5.01 -6.21 17.22
C PRO A 107 4.61 -4.80 16.79
N ASP A 108 4.82 -4.47 15.51
CA ASP A 108 4.53 -3.15 14.90
C ASP A 108 3.03 -2.80 14.86
N SER A 109 2.15 -3.71 15.30
CA SER A 109 0.71 -3.47 15.45
C SER A 109 0.32 -2.89 16.80
N VAL A 110 1.18 -2.97 17.82
CA VAL A 110 0.91 -2.37 19.14
C VAL A 110 0.93 -0.85 19.02
N THR A 111 -0.12 -0.23 19.54
CA THR A 111 -0.32 1.22 19.54
C THR A 111 -0.25 1.83 20.95
N SER A 112 -0.56 1.04 21.98
CA SER A 112 -0.55 1.47 23.38
C SER A 112 0.08 0.43 24.31
N ILE A 113 0.81 0.95 25.31
CA ILE A 113 1.36 0.21 26.45
C ILE A 113 0.82 0.88 27.70
N GLY A 114 0.12 0.15 28.56
CA GLY A 114 -0.55 0.68 29.75
C GLY A 114 0.40 1.06 30.89
N ASP A 115 -0.18 1.67 31.93
CA ASP A 115 0.55 2.06 33.14
C ASP A 115 1.16 0.82 33.81
N TRP A 116 2.36 0.96 34.36
CA TRP A 116 3.10 -0.14 35.03
C TRP A 116 3.24 -1.45 34.24
N ALA A 117 3.03 -1.45 32.91
CA ALA A 117 2.94 -2.69 32.13
C ALA A 117 4.16 -3.64 32.26
N PHE A 118 5.36 -3.11 32.43
CA PHE A 118 6.61 -3.84 32.70
C PHE A 118 7.31 -3.35 33.97
N GLN A 119 6.52 -2.87 34.95
CA GLN A 119 7.05 -2.51 36.26
C GLN A 119 7.74 -3.72 36.90
N GLU A 120 8.90 -3.51 37.52
CA GLU A 120 9.67 -4.57 38.20
C GLU A 120 10.00 -5.81 37.36
N CYS A 121 10.07 -5.67 36.03
CA CYS A 121 10.73 -6.67 35.18
C CYS A 121 12.26 -6.56 35.31
N SER A 122 12.82 -6.91 36.46
CA SER A 122 14.22 -6.65 36.84
C SER A 122 15.27 -7.27 35.91
N SER A 123 14.93 -8.33 35.17
CA SER A 123 15.83 -8.95 34.18
C SER A 123 15.70 -8.36 32.76
N LEU A 124 14.76 -7.45 32.52
CA LEU A 124 14.48 -6.86 31.22
C LEU A 124 15.40 -5.65 30.97
N ASN A 125 16.65 -5.93 30.61
CA ASN A 125 17.67 -4.88 30.44
C ASN A 125 17.49 -4.04 29.17
N THR A 126 16.82 -4.57 28.15
CA THR A 126 16.52 -3.79 26.93
C THR A 126 15.18 -4.17 26.36
N ILE A 127 14.46 -3.19 25.85
CA ILE A 127 13.22 -3.42 25.11
C ILE A 127 13.21 -2.58 23.84
N THR A 128 12.73 -3.16 22.74
CA THR A 128 12.52 -2.40 21.50
C THR A 128 11.05 -2.03 21.41
N ILE A 129 10.77 -0.72 21.36
CA ILE A 129 9.42 -0.18 21.20
C ILE A 129 9.24 0.23 19.73
N PRO A 130 8.24 -0.32 19.02
CA PRO A 130 8.00 0.00 17.61
C PRO A 130 7.48 1.43 17.43
N ASP A 131 7.63 1.97 16.22
CA ASP A 131 7.21 3.34 15.89
C ASP A 131 5.69 3.53 15.87
N SER A 132 4.94 2.42 15.85
CA SER A 132 3.48 2.38 15.94
C SER A 132 2.94 2.77 17.32
N VAL A 133 3.76 2.65 18.38
CA VAL A 133 3.34 2.99 19.74
C VAL A 133 3.21 4.50 19.86
N THR A 134 2.00 4.96 20.14
CA THR A 134 1.64 6.38 20.31
C THR A 134 1.26 6.73 21.74
N SER A 135 1.16 5.74 22.63
CA SER A 135 0.94 5.92 24.06
C SER A 135 1.74 4.91 24.89
N ILE A 136 2.39 5.38 25.94
CA ILE A 136 3.07 4.57 26.95
C ILE A 136 2.66 5.15 28.30
N GLY A 137 2.08 4.29 29.13
CA GLY A 137 1.56 4.63 30.44
C GLY A 137 2.65 5.02 31.44
N ASP A 138 2.23 5.67 32.51
CA ASP A 138 3.11 6.09 33.59
C ASP A 138 3.76 4.87 34.25
N ASN A 139 5.06 5.02 34.55
CA ASN A 139 5.86 4.00 35.22
C ASN A 139 5.87 2.63 34.51
N ALA A 140 5.54 2.56 33.22
CA ALA A 140 5.50 1.32 32.45
C ALA A 140 6.80 0.51 32.48
N PHE A 141 7.94 1.15 32.77
CA PHE A 141 9.25 0.52 32.88
C PHE A 141 9.98 0.89 34.18
N PHE A 142 9.22 1.20 35.24
CA PHE A 142 9.78 1.64 36.52
C PHE A 142 10.28 0.45 37.37
N SER A 143 11.35 0.66 38.14
CA SER A 143 11.82 -0.28 39.17
C SER A 143 12.36 0.48 40.40
N TYR A 144 12.06 -0.04 41.59
CA TYR A 144 12.50 0.43 42.91
C TYR A 144 13.93 -0.01 43.25
N CYS A 145 14.48 -1.00 42.53
CA CYS A 145 15.86 -1.45 42.71
C CYS A 145 16.83 -0.55 41.90
N THR A 146 17.74 0.13 42.60
CA THR A 146 18.79 1.08 42.13
C THR A 146 19.53 0.70 40.83
N PRO A 147 20.25 1.65 40.18
CA PRO A 147 19.75 2.63 39.21
C PRO A 147 19.29 1.98 37.89
N MET A 148 18.53 2.74 37.10
CA MET A 148 17.79 2.30 35.90
C MET A 148 18.53 1.28 35.01
N HIS A 149 18.04 0.04 35.04
CA HIS A 149 18.62 -1.11 34.33
C HIS A 149 18.12 -1.30 32.90
N ILE A 150 17.04 -0.61 32.49
CA ILE A 150 16.46 -0.77 31.16
C ILE A 150 16.93 0.30 30.18
N THR A 151 17.35 -0.13 28.99
CA THR A 151 17.51 0.74 27.81
C THR A 151 16.35 0.55 26.86
N ILE A 152 15.60 1.62 26.59
CA ILE A 152 14.59 1.63 25.54
C ILE A 152 15.28 1.79 24.19
N LYS A 153 14.95 0.93 23.25
CA LYS A 153 15.38 0.99 21.85
C LYS A 153 14.19 1.40 20.99
N GLY A 154 14.39 2.30 20.03
CA GLY A 154 13.31 2.71 19.14
C GLY A 154 13.79 3.64 18.04
N LYS A 155 12.88 4.02 17.14
CA LYS A 155 13.18 4.95 16.06
C LYS A 155 13.46 6.36 16.61
N LYS A 156 14.39 7.09 15.99
CA LYS A 156 14.62 8.52 16.29
C LYS A 156 13.32 9.31 16.01
N GLY A 157 12.87 10.09 16.99
CA GLY A 157 11.66 10.90 16.94
C GLY A 157 10.37 10.16 17.32
N SER A 158 10.45 8.90 17.75
CA SER A 158 9.26 8.13 18.16
C SER A 158 8.71 8.58 19.52
N TYR A 159 7.48 8.16 19.83
CA TYR A 159 6.90 8.34 21.17
C TYR A 159 7.79 7.70 22.25
N ALA A 160 8.35 6.52 21.97
CA ALA A 160 9.28 5.83 22.87
C ALA A 160 10.51 6.67 23.23
N GLN A 161 11.06 7.45 22.28
CA GLN A 161 12.17 8.36 22.57
C GLN A 161 11.72 9.49 23.51
N THR A 162 10.52 10.04 23.28
CA THR A 162 9.95 11.10 24.10
C THR A 162 9.69 10.62 25.52
N TYR A 163 9.05 9.46 25.67
CA TYR A 163 8.81 8.81 26.96
C TYR A 163 10.12 8.52 27.69
N ALA A 164 11.10 7.93 27.02
CA ALA A 164 12.40 7.62 27.61
C ALA A 164 13.08 8.90 28.15
N LYS A 165 13.04 10.00 27.38
CA LYS A 165 13.56 11.30 27.82
C LYS A 165 12.81 11.85 29.04
N GLN A 166 11.48 11.73 29.08
CA GLN A 166 10.66 12.24 30.19
C GLN A 166 10.89 11.48 31.49
N LYS A 167 11.17 10.18 31.42
CA LYS A 167 11.38 9.31 32.59
C LYS A 167 12.86 9.07 32.90
N ASP A 168 13.77 9.80 32.25
CA ASP A 168 15.23 9.66 32.37
C ASP A 168 15.78 8.25 32.03
N ILE A 169 15.08 7.51 31.16
CA ILE A 169 15.47 6.16 30.72
C ILE A 169 16.48 6.27 29.57
N PRO A 170 17.62 5.53 29.59
CA PRO A 170 18.54 5.45 28.46
C PRO A 170 17.82 5.04 27.16
N PHE A 171 18.06 5.81 26.08
CA PHE A 171 17.47 5.54 24.76
C PHE A 171 18.52 5.23 23.71
N LYS A 172 18.37 4.10 23.01
CA LYS A 172 19.22 3.73 21.87
C LYS A 172 18.42 3.75 20.57
N VAL A 173 18.84 4.61 19.64
CA VAL A 173 18.23 4.70 18.32
C VAL A 173 18.43 3.38 17.55
N VAL A 174 17.32 2.79 17.11
CA VAL A 174 17.29 1.68 16.15
C VAL A 174 17.20 2.28 14.75
N THR A 175 18.15 1.91 13.90
CA THR A 175 18.05 2.23 12.47
C THR A 175 17.16 1.18 11.82
N LEU A 176 15.97 1.57 11.37
CA LEU A 176 15.09 0.71 10.59
C LEU A 176 15.75 0.38 9.24
N PRO A 177 15.49 -0.81 8.65
CA PRO A 177 15.95 -1.12 7.31
C PRO A 177 15.49 -0.05 6.31
N ILE A 178 16.31 0.26 5.30
CA ILE A 178 15.90 1.20 4.25
C ILE A 178 14.63 0.69 3.55
N ALA A 179 13.65 1.57 3.38
CA ALA A 179 12.38 1.30 2.72
C ALA A 179 12.30 2.12 1.42
N ASN A 180 12.20 1.43 0.28
CA ASN A 180 12.02 2.07 -1.02
C ASN A 180 10.54 2.42 -1.26
N LYS A 181 10.25 3.72 -1.30
CA LYS A 181 8.92 4.31 -1.51
C LYS A 181 8.74 4.91 -2.92
N SER A 182 9.60 4.52 -3.86
CA SER A 182 9.59 5.06 -5.23
C SER A 182 8.26 4.79 -5.95
N SER A 183 7.89 5.65 -6.90
CA SER A 183 6.64 5.57 -7.65
C SER A 183 6.81 5.97 -9.12
N LEU A 184 5.81 5.67 -9.94
CA LEU A 184 5.72 6.14 -11.32
C LEU A 184 4.73 7.31 -11.40
N SER A 185 4.96 8.23 -12.33
CA SER A 185 4.03 9.32 -12.62
C SER A 185 2.71 8.84 -13.23
N ALA A 186 2.69 7.64 -13.80
CA ALA A 186 1.52 6.96 -14.34
C ALA A 186 1.80 5.46 -14.53
N ASP A 187 0.79 4.61 -14.33
CA ASP A 187 0.89 3.16 -14.53
C ASP A 187 0.71 2.76 -16.01
N SER A 188 0.25 3.70 -16.86
CA SER A 188 0.24 3.52 -18.30
C SER A 188 0.50 4.83 -19.05
N ILE A 189 1.13 4.71 -20.22
CA ILE A 189 1.40 5.82 -21.13
C ILE A 189 1.14 5.42 -22.58
N VAL A 190 1.02 6.42 -23.46
CA VAL A 190 0.98 6.21 -24.91
C VAL A 190 2.41 6.18 -25.47
N LEU A 191 2.69 5.26 -26.40
CA LEU A 191 3.98 5.14 -27.08
C LEU A 191 4.46 6.49 -27.62
N GLY A 192 5.73 6.81 -27.36
CA GLY A 192 6.36 8.09 -27.70
C GLY A 192 6.33 9.13 -26.59
N LYS A 193 5.52 8.91 -25.52
CA LYS A 193 5.57 9.68 -24.28
C LYS A 193 6.62 9.10 -23.31
N THR A 194 6.93 9.89 -22.28
CA THR A 194 7.87 9.55 -21.21
C THR A 194 7.08 9.27 -19.94
N VAL A 195 7.52 8.30 -19.14
CA VAL A 195 7.10 8.15 -17.75
C VAL A 195 8.21 8.69 -16.84
N THR A 196 7.84 9.34 -15.73
CA THR A 196 8.80 9.76 -14.71
C THR A 196 8.78 8.77 -13.55
N VAL A 197 9.96 8.31 -13.15
CA VAL A 197 10.18 7.56 -11.91
C VAL A 197 10.54 8.56 -10.82
N HIS A 198 9.69 8.66 -9.80
CA HIS A 198 9.94 9.42 -8.58
C HIS A 198 10.61 8.50 -7.57
N CYS A 199 11.94 8.59 -7.47
CA CYS A 199 12.73 7.78 -6.55
C CYS A 199 12.62 8.34 -5.13
N ALA A 200 12.27 7.49 -4.18
CA ALA A 200 12.13 7.86 -2.79
C ALA A 200 12.57 6.71 -1.89
N ALA A 201 13.36 7.03 -0.88
CA ALA A 201 13.70 6.14 0.22
C ALA A 201 13.31 6.78 1.55
N LYS A 202 12.90 5.95 2.48
CA LYS A 202 12.66 6.28 3.88
C LYS A 202 13.46 5.29 4.74
N GLU A 203 13.67 5.63 6.00
CA GLU A 203 14.39 4.75 6.94
C GLU A 203 15.83 4.46 6.48
N GLY A 204 16.56 3.61 7.19
CA GLY A 204 18.00 3.47 6.96
C GLY A 204 18.78 4.74 7.31
N THR A 205 19.93 4.90 6.66
CA THR A 205 20.85 6.02 6.93
C THR A 205 20.98 6.93 5.71
N ALA A 206 20.49 8.16 5.78
CA ALA A 206 20.67 9.17 4.73
C ALA A 206 22.16 9.60 4.60
N PRO A 207 22.59 10.16 3.44
CA PRO A 207 21.84 10.38 2.20
C PRO A 207 21.55 9.08 1.43
N TYR A 208 20.59 9.15 0.50
CA TYR A 208 20.20 8.02 -0.35
C TYR A 208 20.68 8.22 -1.78
N THR A 209 20.99 7.11 -2.45
CA THR A 209 21.24 7.07 -3.90
C THR A 209 20.32 6.04 -4.56
N TYR A 210 19.99 6.28 -5.82
CA TYR A 210 19.02 5.49 -6.56
C TYR A 210 19.60 5.05 -7.90
N ALA A 211 19.46 3.77 -8.22
CA ALA A 211 19.65 3.24 -9.56
C ALA A 211 18.29 2.82 -10.13
N VAL A 212 18.05 3.15 -11.39
CA VAL A 212 16.78 2.88 -12.08
C VAL A 212 17.06 2.07 -13.33
N TYR A 213 16.38 0.93 -13.42
CA TYR A 213 16.46 0.01 -14.55
C TYR A 213 15.07 -0.25 -15.09
N TYR A 214 14.99 -0.57 -16.37
CA TYR A 214 13.75 -0.99 -16.99
C TYR A 214 14.01 -2.05 -18.04
N ARG A 215 13.01 -2.88 -18.30
CA ARG A 215 13.03 -3.87 -19.39
C ARG A 215 11.62 -4.12 -19.89
N LYS A 216 11.51 -4.63 -21.12
CA LYS A 216 10.25 -5.15 -21.61
C LYS A 216 9.90 -6.41 -20.80
N ALA A 217 8.65 -6.54 -20.37
CA ALA A 217 8.21 -7.69 -19.59
C ALA A 217 8.50 -9.01 -20.34
N GLY A 218 8.99 -10.02 -19.61
CA GLY A 218 9.38 -11.31 -20.16
C GLY A 218 10.74 -11.35 -20.87
N THR A 219 11.56 -10.29 -20.78
CA THR A 219 12.95 -10.30 -21.28
C THR A 219 13.94 -10.36 -20.12
N ASP A 220 15.11 -10.96 -20.33
CA ASP A 220 16.10 -11.10 -19.24
C ASP A 220 16.97 -9.87 -19.04
N LYS A 221 17.18 -9.08 -20.10
CA LYS A 221 18.14 -7.97 -20.10
C LYS A 221 17.53 -6.67 -19.58
N TRP A 222 18.09 -6.15 -18.49
CA TRP A 222 17.77 -4.83 -17.96
C TRP A 222 18.55 -3.73 -18.70
N SER A 223 17.84 -2.66 -19.06
CA SER A 223 18.43 -1.40 -19.51
C SER A 223 18.55 -0.44 -18.33
N ALA A 224 19.70 0.22 -18.18
CA ALA A 224 19.89 1.24 -17.16
C ALA A 224 19.32 2.57 -17.64
N ALA A 225 18.35 3.13 -16.91
CA ALA A 225 17.94 4.52 -17.07
C ALA A 225 18.83 5.46 -16.24
N GLN A 226 19.30 5.00 -15.08
CA GLN A 226 20.23 5.71 -14.21
C GLN A 226 21.05 4.72 -13.36
N GLY A 227 22.37 4.94 -13.23
CA GLY A 227 23.18 4.31 -12.17
C GLY A 227 22.89 4.92 -10.79
N TYR A 228 23.59 4.49 -9.73
CA TYR A 228 23.40 5.11 -8.41
C TYR A 228 23.71 6.61 -8.44
N ASN A 229 22.70 7.43 -8.16
CA ASN A 229 22.78 8.88 -8.15
C ASN A 229 21.78 9.46 -7.12
N THR A 230 22.00 10.68 -6.63
CA THR A 230 21.10 11.38 -5.71
C THR A 230 19.86 11.97 -6.40
N ASN A 231 19.83 12.02 -7.74
CA ASN A 231 18.69 12.44 -8.55
C ASN A 231 17.45 11.59 -8.24
N ALA A 232 16.44 12.24 -7.66
CA ALA A 232 15.19 11.61 -7.25
C ALA A 232 14.15 11.49 -8.39
N THR A 233 14.46 11.97 -9.59
CA THR A 233 13.54 11.94 -10.74
C THR A 233 14.26 11.42 -11.97
N VAL A 234 13.78 10.30 -12.53
CA VAL A 234 14.36 9.67 -13.73
C VAL A 234 13.30 9.51 -14.80
N SER A 235 13.56 10.03 -15.99
CA SER A 235 12.67 9.91 -17.15
C SER A 235 12.98 8.65 -17.95
N ILE A 236 11.96 7.85 -18.28
CA ILE A 236 12.07 6.68 -19.15
C ILE A 236 11.17 6.87 -20.37
N LYS A 237 11.74 6.68 -21.56
CA LYS A 237 11.01 6.69 -22.84
C LYS A 237 11.07 5.29 -23.48
N PRO A 238 10.02 4.47 -23.31
CA PRO A 238 9.96 3.14 -23.89
C PRO A 238 10.01 3.15 -25.42
N ALA A 239 10.68 2.15 -26.01
CA ALA A 239 10.88 2.06 -27.45
C ALA A 239 9.71 1.42 -28.23
N ALA A 240 8.85 0.66 -27.55
CA ALA A 240 7.76 -0.07 -28.18
C ALA A 240 6.51 -0.11 -27.27
N ALA A 241 5.34 -0.35 -27.87
CA ALA A 241 4.12 -0.62 -27.13
C ALA A 241 4.17 -2.04 -26.56
N ALA A 242 4.26 -2.15 -25.25
CA ALA A 242 4.36 -3.38 -24.46
C ALA A 242 4.22 -3.05 -22.97
N ASP A 243 4.14 -4.09 -22.14
CA ASP A 243 4.36 -3.93 -20.71
C ASP A 243 5.87 -3.90 -20.40
N TYR A 244 6.22 -3.08 -19.44
CA TYR A 244 7.58 -2.88 -18.94
C TYR A 244 7.64 -3.11 -17.45
N GLU A 245 8.72 -3.71 -17.00
CA GLU A 245 9.09 -3.81 -15.59
C GLU A 245 10.12 -2.71 -15.31
N ILE A 246 9.90 -1.95 -14.26
CA ILE A 246 10.76 -0.87 -13.80
C ILE A 246 11.26 -1.24 -12.41
N ARG A 247 12.58 -1.28 -12.24
CA ARG A 247 13.24 -1.58 -10.98
C ARG A 247 13.93 -0.34 -10.47
N VAL A 248 13.58 0.06 -9.26
CA VAL A 248 14.29 1.09 -8.50
C VAL A 248 15.05 0.41 -7.38
N ILE A 249 16.34 0.68 -7.30
CA ILE A 249 17.20 0.23 -6.21
C ILE A 249 17.62 1.46 -5.43
N ALA A 250 17.12 1.58 -4.20
CA ALA A 250 17.56 2.61 -3.27
C ALA A 250 18.69 2.06 -2.41
N LYS A 251 19.74 2.86 -2.19
CA LYS A 251 20.89 2.54 -1.36
C LYS A 251 21.12 3.65 -0.34
N ASP A 252 21.28 3.26 0.92
CA ASP A 252 21.57 4.17 2.03
C ASP A 252 23.09 4.42 2.19
N ALA A 253 23.48 5.36 3.05
CA ALA A 253 24.88 5.74 3.28
C ALA A 253 25.73 4.63 3.93
N LYS A 254 25.10 3.63 4.56
CA LYS A 254 25.75 2.43 5.10
C LYS A 254 25.87 1.30 4.08
N GLY A 255 25.31 1.50 2.89
CA GLY A 255 25.34 0.53 1.80
C GLY A 255 24.19 -0.47 1.81
N ASN A 256 23.22 -0.33 2.71
CA ASN A 256 22.01 -1.16 2.70
C ASN A 256 21.16 -0.83 1.48
N ILE A 257 20.52 -1.85 0.90
CA ILE A 257 19.73 -1.71 -0.33
C ILE A 257 18.26 -2.11 -0.12
N SER A 258 17.36 -1.40 -0.79
CA SER A 258 15.94 -1.76 -0.90
C SER A 258 15.48 -1.66 -2.35
N ARG A 259 14.92 -2.76 -2.86
CA ARG A 259 14.48 -2.90 -4.24
C ARG A 259 12.98 -2.76 -4.31
N LYS A 260 12.50 -2.03 -5.31
CA LYS A 260 11.08 -1.94 -5.65
C LYS A 260 10.91 -2.11 -7.16
N ASP A 261 10.12 -3.11 -7.53
CA ASP A 261 9.72 -3.36 -8.90
C ASP A 261 8.30 -2.83 -9.11
N MET A 262 8.08 -2.20 -10.26
CA MET A 262 6.82 -1.59 -10.67
C MET A 262 6.55 -1.96 -12.13
N THR A 263 5.28 -1.93 -12.54
CA THR A 263 4.88 -2.21 -13.93
C THR A 263 4.42 -0.94 -14.62
N LEU A 264 4.69 -0.85 -15.93
CA LEU A 264 4.23 0.22 -16.80
C LEU A 264 3.65 -0.40 -18.08
N THR A 265 2.41 -0.05 -18.41
CA THR A 265 1.81 -0.43 -19.70
C THR A 265 1.98 0.68 -20.73
N VAL A 266 2.65 0.37 -21.85
CA VAL A 266 2.81 1.30 -22.97
C VAL A 266 1.84 0.94 -24.08
N LYS A 267 0.81 1.78 -24.27
CA LYS A 267 -0.25 1.56 -25.26
C LYS A 267 0.14 2.16 -26.62
N LYS A 268 -0.32 1.55 -27.71
CA LYS A 268 -0.23 2.16 -29.04
C LYS A 268 -1.08 3.45 -29.08
N PRO A 269 -0.72 4.45 -29.92
CA PRO A 269 -1.55 5.62 -30.10
C PRO A 269 -2.93 5.26 -30.67
N PHE A 270 -3.98 5.93 -30.19
CA PHE A 270 -5.31 5.81 -30.79
C PHE A 270 -5.31 6.31 -32.23
N THR A 271 -5.77 5.46 -33.14
CA THR A 271 -5.71 5.71 -34.58
C THR A 271 -7.09 5.62 -35.21
N ASN A 272 -7.37 6.54 -36.13
CA ASN A 272 -8.54 6.49 -36.99
C ASN A 272 -8.15 5.86 -38.33
N THR A 273 -8.67 4.67 -38.64
CA THR A 273 -8.34 3.89 -39.85
C THR A 273 -9.47 3.90 -40.89
N SER A 274 -10.40 4.85 -40.78
CA SER A 274 -11.56 5.00 -41.67
C SER A 274 -11.18 5.10 -43.16
N LYS A 275 -12.07 4.66 -44.04
CA LYS A 275 -11.85 4.58 -45.50
C LYS A 275 -13.13 4.77 -46.30
N LEU A 276 -12.98 5.23 -47.54
CA LEU A 276 -14.05 5.22 -48.54
C LEU A 276 -14.09 3.84 -49.22
N ASN A 277 -15.27 3.43 -49.70
CA ASN A 277 -15.35 2.28 -50.59
C ASN A 277 -14.82 2.60 -52.00
N PHE A 278 -14.94 3.85 -52.44
CA PHE A 278 -14.36 4.37 -53.68
C PHE A 278 -13.83 5.79 -53.42
N ASP A 279 -12.64 6.10 -53.93
CA ASP A 279 -12.07 7.45 -53.89
C ASP A 279 -12.49 8.31 -55.10
N THR A 280 -13.10 7.69 -56.12
CA THR A 280 -13.63 8.34 -57.31
C THR A 280 -15.01 7.76 -57.65
N ILE A 281 -15.99 8.63 -57.93
CA ILE A 281 -17.35 8.25 -58.35
C ILE A 281 -17.84 9.18 -59.47
N LYS A 282 -18.85 8.74 -60.23
CA LYS A 282 -19.57 9.62 -61.17
C LYS A 282 -20.64 10.44 -60.47
N LEU A 283 -20.95 11.61 -61.02
CA LEU A 283 -22.02 12.48 -60.51
C LEU A 283 -23.34 11.70 -60.47
N GLY A 284 -24.02 11.73 -59.31
CA GLY A 284 -25.26 10.99 -59.07
C GLY A 284 -25.08 9.66 -58.34
N GLU A 285 -23.86 9.12 -58.27
CA GLU A 285 -23.54 7.91 -57.49
C GLU A 285 -23.42 8.21 -55.99
N LYS A 286 -23.54 7.15 -55.18
CA LYS A 286 -23.37 7.19 -53.72
C LYS A 286 -21.99 6.64 -53.36
N VAL A 287 -21.30 7.26 -52.41
CA VAL A 287 -20.10 6.70 -51.78
C VAL A 287 -20.39 6.34 -50.32
N LYS A 288 -19.81 5.23 -49.87
CA LYS A 288 -19.87 4.75 -48.49
C LYS A 288 -18.58 5.10 -47.76
N ILE A 289 -18.71 5.68 -46.58
CA ILE A 289 -17.63 5.92 -45.63
C ILE A 289 -17.72 4.83 -44.57
N ARG A 290 -16.72 3.95 -44.50
CA ARG A 290 -16.59 2.96 -43.43
C ARG A 290 -15.63 3.50 -42.37
N CYS A 291 -16.15 3.71 -41.17
CA CYS A 291 -15.43 4.28 -40.05
C CYS A 291 -14.81 3.18 -39.19
N PHE A 292 -13.52 3.32 -38.91
CA PHE A 292 -12.76 2.39 -38.08
C PHE A 292 -11.83 3.18 -37.17
N ALA A 293 -11.62 2.64 -35.96
CA ALA A 293 -10.63 3.12 -35.03
C ALA A 293 -9.96 1.93 -34.33
N GLU A 294 -8.72 2.11 -33.93
CA GLU A 294 -7.88 1.08 -33.30
C GLU A 294 -7.16 1.65 -32.09
N ASN A 295 -6.78 0.77 -31.16
CA ASN A 295 -5.96 1.09 -29.97
C ASN A 295 -6.60 2.05 -28.96
N GLY A 296 -7.93 2.19 -28.95
CA GLY A 296 -8.69 2.93 -27.94
C GLY A 296 -9.68 2.01 -27.21
N GLU A 297 -10.34 2.55 -26.18
CA GLU A 297 -11.41 1.82 -25.49
C GLU A 297 -12.73 1.90 -26.26
N ALA A 298 -13.36 0.75 -26.50
CA ALA A 298 -14.69 0.66 -27.13
C ALA A 298 -15.79 1.01 -26.11
N PRO A 299 -16.99 1.46 -26.54
CA PRO A 299 -17.40 1.69 -27.93
C PRO A 299 -16.79 2.97 -28.53
N TYR A 300 -16.65 2.96 -29.86
CA TYR A 300 -16.20 4.14 -30.61
C TYR A 300 -17.40 4.93 -31.14
N ILE A 301 -17.30 6.25 -31.08
CA ILE A 301 -18.25 7.15 -31.75
C ILE A 301 -17.55 7.93 -32.86
N PHE A 302 -18.29 8.18 -33.93
CA PHE A 302 -17.79 8.83 -35.14
C PHE A 302 -18.57 10.09 -35.46
N SER A 303 -17.84 11.15 -35.83
CA SER A 303 -18.39 12.33 -36.48
C SER A 303 -17.83 12.41 -37.89
N VAL A 304 -18.70 12.58 -38.88
CA VAL A 304 -18.32 12.65 -40.29
C VAL A 304 -18.78 13.97 -40.85
N GLN A 305 -17.85 14.66 -41.50
CA GLN A 305 -18.08 15.96 -42.10
C GLN A 305 -17.45 16.00 -43.48
N TYR A 306 -17.99 16.82 -44.38
CA TYR A 306 -17.44 17.01 -45.71
C TYR A 306 -17.41 18.48 -46.10
N LYS A 307 -16.51 18.83 -47.01
CA LYS A 307 -16.46 20.14 -47.69
C LYS A 307 -15.91 19.98 -49.09
N LYS A 308 -16.26 20.89 -50.01
CA LYS A 308 -15.88 20.82 -51.43
C LYS A 308 -14.54 21.51 -51.69
N THR A 309 -14.30 22.66 -51.06
CA THR A 309 -13.05 23.41 -51.20
C THR A 309 -12.40 23.63 -49.84
N THR A 310 -11.15 24.11 -49.84
CA THR A 310 -10.43 24.44 -48.60
C THR A 310 -11.10 25.59 -47.84
N THR A 311 -11.79 26.50 -48.53
CA THR A 311 -12.47 27.68 -48.00
C THR A 311 -13.92 27.42 -47.55
N ASP A 312 -14.55 26.33 -48.00
CA ASP A 312 -15.90 25.97 -47.58
C ASP A 312 -15.98 25.60 -46.10
N LYS A 313 -17.14 25.90 -45.49
CA LYS A 313 -17.48 25.40 -44.15
C LYS A 313 -17.72 23.89 -44.21
N TRP A 314 -17.36 23.20 -43.13
CA TRP A 314 -17.65 21.78 -42.98
C TRP A 314 -19.15 21.54 -42.80
N SER A 315 -19.72 20.68 -43.64
CA SER A 315 -21.09 20.19 -43.50
C SER A 315 -21.10 18.86 -42.77
N ASN A 316 -22.01 18.68 -41.81
CA ASN A 316 -22.12 17.46 -41.03
C ASN A 316 -22.89 16.38 -41.83
N VAL A 317 -22.31 15.19 -41.90
CA VAL A 317 -23.01 13.94 -42.31
C VAL A 317 -23.55 13.24 -41.07
N ALA A 318 -22.73 13.18 -40.02
CA ALA A 318 -23.10 12.60 -38.73
C ALA A 318 -22.28 13.25 -37.61
N VAL A 319 -22.87 13.33 -36.42
CA VAL A 319 -22.22 13.87 -35.22
C VAL A 319 -22.40 12.86 -34.09
N ASN A 320 -21.31 12.49 -33.42
CA ASN A 320 -21.29 11.57 -32.27
C ASN A 320 -22.11 10.28 -32.47
N SER A 321 -22.01 9.69 -33.66
CA SER A 321 -22.79 8.51 -34.04
C SER A 321 -22.09 7.21 -33.63
N THR A 322 -22.85 6.24 -33.13
CA THR A 322 -22.39 4.86 -32.92
C THR A 322 -22.39 4.03 -34.21
N ASN A 323 -23.09 4.48 -35.25
CA ASN A 323 -22.99 3.87 -36.59
C ASN A 323 -21.57 4.05 -37.13
N ASN A 324 -21.07 3.01 -37.79
CA ASN A 324 -19.74 3.00 -38.42
C ASN A 324 -19.78 3.01 -39.95
N ILE A 325 -20.96 3.12 -40.56
CA ILE A 325 -21.13 3.24 -42.01
C ILE A 325 -22.02 4.45 -42.30
N PHE A 326 -21.53 5.35 -43.16
CA PHE A 326 -22.27 6.51 -43.63
C PHE A 326 -22.28 6.55 -45.15
N VAL A 327 -23.32 7.14 -45.72
CA VAL A 327 -23.47 7.25 -47.18
C VAL A 327 -23.67 8.70 -47.54
N ILE A 328 -22.91 9.20 -48.49
CA ILE A 328 -23.09 10.54 -49.06
C ILE A 328 -23.34 10.45 -50.56
N LYS A 329 -24.12 11.40 -51.07
CA LYS A 329 -24.39 11.58 -52.51
C LYS A 329 -24.04 13.02 -52.88
N PRO A 330 -22.82 13.28 -53.40
CA PRO A 330 -22.40 14.62 -53.75
C PRO A 330 -23.27 15.22 -54.86
N GLY A 331 -23.64 16.51 -54.72
CA GLY A 331 -24.54 17.19 -55.65
C GLY A 331 -23.86 17.85 -56.87
N THR A 332 -22.53 17.97 -56.86
CA THR A 332 -21.76 18.56 -57.98
C THR A 332 -20.48 17.80 -58.25
N ALA A 333 -20.04 17.77 -59.52
CA ALA A 333 -18.74 17.22 -59.91
C ALA A 333 -17.62 18.12 -59.38
N ALA A 334 -16.87 17.62 -58.40
CA ALA A 334 -15.79 18.30 -57.70
C ALA A 334 -15.00 17.31 -56.84
N SER A 335 -13.86 17.75 -56.30
CA SER A 335 -13.21 17.06 -55.18
C SER A 335 -13.88 17.45 -53.86
N TYR A 336 -13.93 16.51 -52.92
CA TYR A 336 -14.46 16.74 -51.57
C TYR A 336 -13.47 16.19 -50.55
N ASP A 337 -13.21 16.98 -49.51
CA ASP A 337 -12.55 16.50 -48.30
C ASP A 337 -13.62 15.94 -47.35
N ILE A 338 -13.41 14.71 -46.87
CA ILE A 338 -14.27 14.04 -45.91
C ILE A 338 -13.46 13.82 -44.64
N ARG A 339 -13.79 14.57 -43.59
CA ARG A 339 -13.18 14.42 -42.27
C ARG A 339 -13.99 13.44 -41.45
N VAL A 340 -13.34 12.36 -41.03
CA VAL A 340 -13.84 11.44 -40.02
C VAL A 340 -13.11 11.73 -38.71
N THR A 341 -13.86 11.99 -37.65
CA THR A 341 -13.35 12.08 -36.28
C THR A 341 -13.83 10.86 -35.53
N ALA A 342 -12.89 10.06 -35.01
CA ALA A 342 -13.18 8.95 -34.12
C ALA A 342 -12.91 9.41 -32.68
N LYS A 343 -13.76 8.98 -31.75
CA LYS A 343 -13.56 9.16 -30.32
C LYS A 343 -13.78 7.83 -29.60
N SER A 344 -12.89 7.49 -28.67
CA SER A 344 -12.99 6.30 -27.81
C SER A 344 -13.73 6.60 -26.50
N ALA A 345 -14.13 5.54 -25.78
CA ALA A 345 -14.84 5.63 -24.52
C ALA A 345 -14.03 6.36 -23.43
N ASP A 346 -12.71 6.14 -23.39
CA ASP A 346 -11.75 6.85 -22.53
C ASP A 346 -11.41 8.27 -23.01
N GLY A 347 -12.11 8.76 -24.04
CA GLY A 347 -12.06 10.16 -24.46
C GLY A 347 -10.95 10.53 -25.45
N GLN A 348 -10.16 9.57 -25.93
CA GLN A 348 -9.15 9.84 -26.97
C GLN A 348 -9.81 10.20 -28.30
N VAL A 349 -9.17 11.07 -29.09
CA VAL A 349 -9.72 11.58 -30.36
C VAL A 349 -8.69 11.47 -31.48
N ALA A 350 -9.09 10.86 -32.60
CA ALA A 350 -8.27 10.75 -33.80
C ALA A 350 -9.04 11.21 -35.05
N LYS A 351 -8.43 12.11 -35.83
CA LYS A 351 -9.03 12.67 -37.05
C LYS A 351 -8.32 12.13 -38.27
N LYS A 352 -9.09 11.81 -39.32
CA LYS A 352 -8.58 11.43 -40.64
C LYS A 352 -9.36 12.17 -41.71
N THR A 353 -8.67 12.77 -42.67
CA THR A 353 -9.27 13.36 -43.86
C THR A 353 -9.08 12.41 -45.04
N LEU A 354 -10.16 12.10 -45.72
CA LEU A 354 -10.22 11.30 -46.94
C LEU A 354 -10.59 12.23 -48.10
N THR A 355 -10.09 11.94 -49.29
CA THR A 355 -10.41 12.72 -50.49
C THR A 355 -11.31 11.89 -51.40
N LEU A 356 -12.42 12.48 -51.83
CA LEU A 356 -13.35 11.92 -52.81
C LEU A 356 -13.34 12.79 -54.07
N LYS A 357 -13.15 12.17 -55.24
CA LYS A 357 -13.26 12.84 -56.54
C LYS A 357 -14.60 12.48 -57.21
N VAL A 358 -15.36 13.49 -57.62
CA VAL A 358 -16.63 13.30 -58.33
C VAL A 358 -16.46 13.80 -59.76
N THR A 359 -16.49 12.88 -60.73
CA THR A 359 -16.40 13.20 -62.15
C THR A 359 -17.78 13.46 -62.75
N LYS A 360 -17.83 14.13 -63.91
CA LYS A 360 -19.06 14.32 -64.66
C LYS A 360 -19.68 12.99 -65.09
#